data_AF-E7C2J3-F1
#
_entry.id   AF-E7C2J3-F1
#
_cell.length_a   1.000
_cell.length_b   1.000
_cell.length_c   1.000
_cell.angle_alpha   90.00
_cell.angle_beta   90.00
_cell.angle_gamma   90.00
#
_symmetry.space_group_name_H-M   'P 1'
#
loop_
_entity.id
_entity.type
_entity.pdbx_description
1 polymer ?
#
loop_
_entity_poly.entity_id
_entity_poly.type
_entity_poly.pdbx_seq_one_letter_code
_entity_poly.pdbx_strand_id
1 'polypeptide(L)'
;MSGVAIVGAGTMGRAIAAGFARSGERTLLVSRDPAGADPAPAGVDLVGALPDEPPAMVVEAIPEDMALKTAFFRSVEARYKPDSVPLMASNTSGLPLQDIADRLARPDLFLGIHWFHPADELPMVESVRVAQTAPATVDTALALLRAAGWDSIVVPRPVPGAVVNRLQHAILHEAYHLMGRGAGERRGHRPGGALAAGAPHVHRRAPETEGSRRSHRPYPGAAQHRAGPLPRCRTQRGGSGDAGARRDRRAGRPRLLRLGRARRRAEIAAAAARLRRLIAHLDEPA
;
A
#
# COMPACT_ATOMS: atom_id res chain seq x y z
N MET A 1 -7.40 -8.19 -26.67
CA MET A 1 -6.26 -7.61 -25.93
C MET A 1 -6.26 -8.21 -24.53
N SER A 2 -5.10 -8.70 -24.06
CA SER A 2 -4.94 -9.29 -22.73
C SER A 2 -5.11 -8.22 -21.64
N GLY A 3 -6.10 -8.38 -20.76
CA GLY A 3 -6.42 -7.40 -19.71
C GLY A 3 -5.54 -7.52 -18.46
N VAL A 4 -5.95 -6.89 -17.35
CA VAL A 4 -5.31 -6.99 -16.03
C VAL A 4 -6.24 -7.77 -15.09
N ALA A 5 -5.68 -8.68 -14.28
CA ALA A 5 -6.43 -9.43 -13.28
C ALA A 5 -5.99 -9.02 -11.87
N ILE A 6 -6.94 -8.58 -11.03
CA ILE A 6 -6.70 -8.20 -9.64
C ILE A 6 -7.24 -9.29 -8.74
N VAL A 7 -6.40 -9.90 -7.92
CA VAL A 7 -6.79 -11.02 -7.05
C VAL A 7 -6.97 -10.53 -5.61
N GLY A 8 -8.18 -10.70 -5.09
CA GLY A 8 -8.59 -10.22 -3.77
C GLY A 8 -9.63 -9.10 -3.88
N ALA A 9 -10.89 -9.40 -3.60
CA ALA A 9 -12.01 -8.44 -3.65
C ALA A 9 -12.15 -7.55 -2.40
N GLY A 10 -11.07 -7.39 -1.61
CA GLY A 10 -11.03 -6.47 -0.48
C GLY A 10 -10.98 -4.99 -0.92
N THR A 11 -10.87 -4.08 0.05
CA THR A 11 -10.86 -2.63 -0.20
C THR A 11 -9.80 -2.21 -1.21
N MET A 12 -8.57 -2.71 -1.09
CA MET A 12 -7.48 -2.35 -2.01
C MET A 12 -7.68 -2.95 -3.40
N GLY A 13 -7.96 -4.25 -3.51
CA GLY A 13 -8.16 -4.88 -4.82
C GLY A 13 -9.33 -4.28 -5.61
N ARG A 14 -10.44 -3.95 -4.96
CA ARG A 14 -11.55 -3.21 -5.62
C ARG A 14 -11.13 -1.82 -6.08
N ALA A 15 -10.35 -1.08 -5.28
CA ALA A 15 -9.89 0.25 -5.65
C ALA A 15 -8.87 0.23 -6.81
N ILE A 16 -7.97 -0.76 -6.82
CA ILE A 16 -7.01 -1.00 -7.90
C ILE A 16 -7.76 -1.41 -9.18
N ALA A 17 -8.70 -2.35 -9.10
CA ALA A 17 -9.51 -2.78 -10.24
C ALA A 17 -10.31 -1.61 -10.83
N ALA A 18 -10.93 -0.78 -9.98
CA ALA A 18 -11.61 0.43 -10.43
C ALA A 18 -10.66 1.43 -11.11
N GLY A 19 -9.38 1.44 -10.72
CA GLY A 19 -8.35 2.26 -11.36
C GLY A 19 -8.10 1.86 -12.81
N PHE A 20 -7.81 0.58 -13.05
CA PHE A 20 -7.59 0.05 -14.39
C PHE A 20 -8.85 0.13 -15.27
N ALA A 21 -10.03 -0.22 -14.75
CA ALA A 21 -11.25 -0.17 -15.56
C ALA A 21 -11.59 1.24 -16.08
N ARG A 22 -11.26 2.28 -15.30
CA ARG A 22 -11.50 3.68 -15.73
C ARG A 22 -10.62 4.14 -16.88
N SER A 23 -9.47 3.51 -17.12
CA SER A 23 -8.64 3.81 -18.29
C SER A 23 -9.05 3.03 -19.53
N GLY A 24 -10.14 2.25 -19.46
CA GLY A 24 -10.61 1.40 -20.56
C GLY A 24 -9.89 0.06 -20.64
N GLU A 25 -9.02 -0.27 -19.68
CA GLU A 25 -8.35 -1.57 -19.63
C GLU A 25 -9.35 -2.65 -19.22
N ARG A 26 -9.37 -3.76 -19.96
CA ARG A 26 -10.15 -4.95 -19.58
C ARG A 26 -9.67 -5.42 -18.20
N THR A 27 -10.54 -5.36 -17.21
CA THR A 27 -10.15 -5.59 -15.82
C THR A 27 -11.00 -6.69 -15.19
N LEU A 28 -10.32 -7.71 -14.65
CA LEU A 28 -10.95 -8.78 -13.89
C LEU A 28 -10.67 -8.57 -12.40
N LEU A 29 -11.69 -8.77 -11.56
CA LEU A 29 -11.53 -8.88 -10.12
C LEU A 29 -11.79 -10.33 -9.72
N VAL A 30 -10.78 -11.00 -9.19
CA VAL A 30 -10.83 -12.42 -8.84
C VAL A 30 -11.07 -12.58 -7.34
N SER A 31 -12.12 -13.31 -6.98
CA SER A 31 -12.45 -13.70 -5.60
C SER A 31 -12.67 -15.20 -5.54
N ARG A 32 -12.27 -15.84 -4.44
CA ARG A 32 -12.63 -17.25 -4.17
C ARG A 32 -14.13 -17.44 -3.91
N ASP A 33 -14.77 -16.38 -3.43
CA ASP A 33 -16.21 -16.31 -3.22
C ASP A 33 -16.75 -15.05 -3.90
N PRO A 34 -17.06 -15.12 -5.21
CA PRO A 34 -17.67 -14.01 -5.94
C PRO A 34 -19.10 -13.69 -5.45
N ALA A 35 -19.84 -14.71 -5.01
CA ALA A 35 -21.24 -14.55 -4.61
C ALA A 35 -21.37 -13.83 -3.26
N GLY A 36 -20.43 -14.04 -2.35
CA GLY A 36 -20.35 -13.34 -1.07
C GLY A 36 -19.54 -12.04 -1.09
N ALA A 37 -18.95 -11.66 -2.22
CA ALA A 37 -18.16 -10.44 -2.33
C ALA A 37 -19.06 -9.20 -2.55
N ASP A 38 -18.55 -8.03 -2.15
CA ASP A 38 -19.16 -6.76 -2.55
C ASP A 38 -19.23 -6.65 -4.09
N PRO A 39 -20.25 -5.96 -4.64
CA PRO A 39 -20.36 -5.75 -6.08
C PRO A 39 -19.07 -5.19 -6.69
N ALA A 40 -18.70 -5.71 -7.87
CA ALA A 40 -17.56 -5.18 -8.60
C ALA A 40 -17.74 -3.68 -8.93
N PRO A 41 -16.64 -2.92 -9.01
CA PRO A 41 -16.68 -1.57 -9.59
C PRO A 41 -17.22 -1.58 -11.03
N ALA A 42 -17.72 -0.44 -11.50
CA ALA A 42 -18.15 -0.30 -12.89
C ALA A 42 -17.01 -0.61 -13.87
N GLY A 43 -17.31 -1.39 -14.91
CA GLY A 43 -16.32 -1.81 -15.93
C GLY A 43 -15.35 -2.91 -15.48
N VAL A 44 -15.62 -3.56 -14.33
CA VAL A 44 -14.82 -4.67 -13.80
C VAL A 44 -15.66 -5.94 -13.78
N ASP A 45 -15.13 -7.03 -14.32
CA ASP A 45 -15.78 -8.34 -14.24
C ASP A 45 -15.36 -9.07 -12.96
N LEU A 46 -16.30 -9.38 -12.07
CA LEU A 46 -16.05 -10.19 -10.87
C LEU A 46 -16.11 -11.68 -11.23
N VAL A 47 -15.01 -12.41 -11.02
CA VAL A 47 -14.87 -13.80 -11.42
C VAL A 47 -14.31 -14.68 -10.29
N GLY A 48 -14.57 -15.99 -10.37
CA GLY A 48 -14.13 -16.99 -9.38
C GLY A 48 -12.70 -17.47 -9.53
N ALA A 49 -12.12 -17.29 -10.72
CA ALA A 49 -10.79 -17.80 -11.07
C ALA A 49 -10.13 -16.92 -12.12
N LEU A 50 -8.82 -17.09 -12.29
CA LEU A 50 -8.08 -16.47 -13.39
C LEU A 50 -8.57 -17.03 -14.74
N PRO A 51 -8.55 -16.23 -15.82
CA PRO A 51 -8.95 -16.67 -17.16
C PRO A 51 -8.01 -17.74 -17.72
N ASP A 52 -8.45 -18.49 -18.74
CA ASP A 52 -7.63 -19.50 -19.42
C ASP A 52 -6.53 -18.84 -20.29
N GLU A 53 -6.86 -17.74 -20.95
CA GLU A 53 -5.86 -16.88 -21.58
C GLU A 53 -5.14 -16.04 -20.52
N PRO A 54 -3.79 -15.93 -20.56
CA PRO A 54 -3.06 -15.15 -19.59
C PRO A 54 -3.38 -13.65 -19.72
N PRO A 55 -3.64 -12.94 -18.61
CA PRO A 55 -3.70 -11.48 -18.62
C PRO A 55 -2.30 -10.89 -18.91
N ALA A 56 -2.21 -9.60 -19.19
CA ALA A 56 -0.92 -8.92 -19.29
C ALA A 56 -0.22 -8.88 -17.91
N MET A 57 -1.00 -8.70 -16.85
CA MET A 57 -0.52 -8.64 -15.47
C MET A 57 -1.55 -9.18 -14.50
N VAL A 58 -1.06 -9.88 -13.49
CA VAL A 58 -1.80 -10.31 -12.30
C VAL A 58 -1.32 -9.48 -11.11
N VAL A 59 -2.24 -8.79 -10.45
CA VAL A 59 -1.97 -8.02 -9.24
C VAL A 59 -2.58 -8.73 -8.04
N GLU A 60 -1.74 -9.15 -7.12
CA GLU A 60 -2.12 -9.79 -5.86
C GLU A 60 -2.43 -8.73 -4.80
N ALA A 61 -3.64 -8.78 -4.24
CA ALA A 61 -4.13 -7.99 -3.12
C ALA A 61 -4.96 -8.85 -2.14
N ILE A 62 -4.48 -10.07 -1.86
CA ILE A 62 -5.03 -11.04 -0.92
C ILE A 62 -4.46 -10.79 0.51
N PRO A 63 -4.96 -11.49 1.55
CA PRO A 63 -4.48 -11.31 2.93
C PRO A 63 -2.94 -11.38 3.06
N GLU A 64 -2.40 -10.62 4.02
CA GLU A 64 -0.97 -10.52 4.32
C GLU A 64 -0.45 -11.77 5.03
N ASP A 65 -0.32 -12.87 4.27
CA ASP A 65 0.29 -14.13 4.70
C ASP A 65 1.29 -14.63 3.65
N MET A 66 2.51 -14.93 4.09
CA MET A 66 3.62 -15.33 3.22
C MET A 66 3.35 -16.64 2.49
N ALA A 67 2.80 -17.64 3.18
CA ALA A 67 2.53 -18.95 2.60
C ALA A 67 1.42 -18.85 1.55
N LEU A 68 0.36 -18.10 1.86
CA LEU A 68 -0.77 -17.86 0.97
C LEU A 68 -0.34 -17.16 -0.32
N LYS A 69 0.41 -16.05 -0.23
CA LYS A 69 0.87 -15.30 -1.40
C LYS A 69 1.85 -16.10 -2.25
N THR A 70 2.80 -16.79 -1.61
CA THR A 70 3.74 -17.66 -2.33
C THR A 70 3.00 -18.77 -3.08
N ALA A 71 2.06 -19.45 -2.41
CA ALA A 71 1.26 -20.49 -3.04
C ALA A 71 0.42 -19.95 -4.20
N PHE A 72 -0.15 -18.76 -4.04
CA PHE A 72 -0.87 -18.07 -5.10
C PHE A 72 0.02 -17.83 -6.33
N PHE A 73 1.18 -17.19 -6.18
CA PHE A 73 2.06 -16.93 -7.33
C PHE A 73 2.55 -18.21 -8.01
N ARG A 74 2.89 -19.25 -7.24
CA ARG A 74 3.21 -20.57 -7.81
C ARG A 74 2.04 -21.18 -8.59
N SER A 75 0.81 -20.96 -8.15
CA SER A 75 -0.38 -21.39 -8.90
C SER A 75 -0.57 -20.61 -10.21
N VAL A 76 -0.17 -19.33 -10.26
CA VAL A 76 -0.18 -18.53 -11.49
C VAL A 76 0.83 -19.10 -12.48
N GLU A 77 2.05 -19.40 -12.03
CA GLU A 77 3.10 -20.01 -12.85
C GLU A 77 2.68 -21.38 -13.40
N ALA A 78 2.03 -22.20 -12.57
CA ALA A 78 1.57 -23.54 -12.96
C ALA A 78 0.35 -23.52 -13.90
N ARG A 79 -0.43 -22.42 -13.91
CA ARG A 79 -1.64 -22.30 -14.74
C ARG A 79 -1.33 -22.05 -16.21
N TYR A 80 -0.28 -21.29 -16.48
CA TYR A 80 0.04 -20.83 -17.83
C TYR A 80 1.27 -21.55 -18.38
N LYS A 81 1.41 -21.57 -19.70
CA LYS A 81 2.62 -22.13 -20.33
C LYS A 81 3.82 -21.27 -19.94
N PRO A 82 5.05 -21.84 -19.84
CA PRO A 82 6.23 -21.09 -19.41
C PRO A 82 6.50 -19.82 -20.22
N ASP A 83 6.21 -19.82 -21.52
CA ASP A 83 6.37 -18.69 -22.44
C ASP A 83 5.22 -17.67 -22.38
N SER A 84 4.14 -17.98 -21.68
CA SER A 84 2.92 -17.17 -21.61
C SER A 84 2.55 -16.75 -20.18
N VAL A 85 3.45 -16.91 -19.21
CA VAL A 85 3.21 -16.50 -17.81
C VAL A 85 3.02 -14.97 -17.77
N PRO A 86 1.97 -14.45 -17.11
CA PRO A 86 1.73 -13.02 -16.99
C PRO A 86 2.77 -12.35 -16.08
N LEU A 87 2.86 -11.02 -16.14
CA LEU A 87 3.56 -10.27 -15.11
C LEU A 87 2.88 -10.49 -13.75
N MET A 88 3.67 -10.68 -12.70
CA MET A 88 3.17 -10.95 -11.35
C MET A 88 3.55 -9.82 -10.42
N ALA A 89 2.55 -9.07 -9.96
CA ALA A 89 2.73 -7.94 -9.05
C ALA A 89 2.12 -8.24 -7.67
N SER A 90 2.86 -7.99 -6.59
CA SER A 90 2.28 -8.02 -5.23
C SER A 90 2.06 -6.61 -4.69
N ASN A 91 0.87 -6.34 -4.15
CA ASN A 91 0.56 -5.12 -3.39
C ASN A 91 0.91 -5.24 -1.89
N THR A 92 1.75 -6.20 -1.49
CA THR A 92 2.18 -6.30 -0.09
C THR A 92 2.87 -5.02 0.38
N SER A 93 2.55 -4.63 1.62
CA SER A 93 3.14 -3.45 2.30
C SER A 93 4.10 -3.83 3.42
N GLY A 94 4.17 -5.12 3.78
CA GLY A 94 4.90 -5.58 4.98
C GLY A 94 5.71 -6.86 4.80
N LEU A 95 5.40 -7.70 3.81
CA LEU A 95 6.15 -8.93 3.59
C LEU A 95 7.41 -8.68 2.75
N PRO A 96 8.51 -9.39 3.03
CA PRO A 96 9.71 -9.32 2.20
C PRO A 96 9.43 -9.85 0.78
N LEU A 97 9.41 -8.97 -0.21
CA LEU A 97 9.20 -9.34 -1.62
C LEU A 97 10.24 -10.34 -2.13
N GLN A 98 11.49 -10.21 -1.67
CA GLN A 98 12.57 -11.13 -2.05
C GLN A 98 12.27 -12.56 -1.63
N ASP A 99 11.71 -12.76 -0.43
CA ASP A 99 11.34 -14.09 0.06
C ASP A 99 10.25 -14.74 -0.80
N ILE A 100 9.30 -13.96 -1.32
CA ILE A 100 8.31 -14.46 -2.27
C ILE A 100 9.02 -14.87 -3.56
N ALA A 101 9.82 -13.96 -4.14
CA ALA A 101 10.52 -14.17 -5.40
C ALA A 101 11.43 -15.39 -5.41
N ASP A 102 12.17 -15.64 -4.33
CA ASP A 102 13.10 -16.78 -4.22
C ASP A 102 12.40 -18.15 -4.28
N ARG A 103 11.07 -18.18 -4.19
CA ARG A 103 10.23 -19.39 -4.23
C ARG A 103 9.46 -19.56 -5.54
N LEU A 104 9.68 -18.67 -6.51
CA LEU A 104 9.05 -18.65 -7.82
C LEU A 104 9.94 -19.30 -8.89
N ALA A 105 9.34 -19.89 -9.91
CA ALA A 105 10.06 -20.43 -11.06
C ALA A 105 10.42 -19.35 -12.09
N ARG A 106 9.65 -18.26 -12.14
CA ARG A 106 9.77 -17.09 -13.01
C ARG A 106 9.82 -15.78 -12.21
N PRO A 107 10.80 -15.64 -11.28
CA PRO A 107 10.96 -14.42 -10.51
C PRO A 107 11.40 -13.22 -11.38
N ASP A 108 11.84 -13.47 -12.62
CA ASP A 108 12.10 -12.44 -13.63
C ASP A 108 10.86 -11.64 -14.02
N LEU A 109 9.67 -12.26 -13.95
CA LEU A 109 8.37 -11.65 -14.21
C LEU A 109 7.69 -11.09 -12.95
N PHE A 110 8.37 -11.14 -11.79
CA PHE A 110 7.83 -10.73 -10.50
C PHE A 110 8.34 -9.36 -10.05
N LEU A 111 7.44 -8.54 -9.49
CA LEU A 111 7.78 -7.28 -8.82
C LEU A 111 6.76 -6.93 -7.72
N GLY A 112 7.13 -6.03 -6.83
CA GLY A 112 6.16 -5.35 -5.96
C GLY A 112 5.56 -4.15 -6.67
N ILE A 113 4.26 -3.92 -6.50
CA ILE A 113 3.62 -2.64 -6.86
C ILE A 113 2.75 -2.22 -5.68
N HIS A 114 3.17 -1.17 -4.98
CA HIS A 114 2.49 -0.69 -3.79
C HIS A 114 1.58 0.49 -4.13
N TRP A 115 0.27 0.28 -4.04
CA TRP A 115 -0.72 1.34 -4.14
C TRP A 115 -1.00 1.95 -2.77
N PHE A 116 -1.08 3.27 -2.71
CA PHE A 116 -1.42 3.99 -1.49
C PHE A 116 -2.93 4.11 -1.32
N HIS A 117 -3.43 3.95 -0.10
CA HIS A 117 -4.85 4.15 0.17
C HIS A 117 -5.20 5.65 0.26
N PRO A 118 -6.26 6.12 -0.44
CA PRO A 118 -7.13 5.40 -1.36
C PRO A 118 -6.55 5.29 -2.79
N ALA A 119 -6.42 4.06 -3.29
CA ALA A 119 -5.72 3.74 -4.54
C ALA A 119 -6.38 4.33 -5.80
N ASP A 120 -7.68 4.60 -5.74
CA ASP A 120 -8.44 5.20 -6.82
C ASP A 120 -8.37 6.73 -6.85
N GLU A 121 -7.82 7.38 -5.82
CA GLU A 121 -7.65 8.85 -5.79
C GLU A 121 -6.20 9.29 -5.89
N LEU A 122 -5.25 8.47 -5.42
CA LEU A 122 -3.81 8.77 -5.47
C LEU A 122 -3.21 8.25 -6.80
N PRO A 123 -2.75 9.14 -7.71
CA PRO A 123 -2.18 8.77 -9.01
C PRO A 123 -0.69 8.40 -8.89
N MET A 124 -0.29 7.73 -7.81
CA MET A 124 1.09 7.36 -7.56
C MET A 124 1.20 5.98 -6.94
N VAL A 125 2.20 5.22 -7.36
CA VAL A 125 2.56 3.91 -6.80
C VAL A 125 4.08 3.78 -6.64
N GLU A 126 4.53 2.77 -5.89
CA GLU A 126 5.94 2.35 -5.87
C GLU A 126 6.07 1.00 -6.60
N SER A 127 6.83 0.96 -7.69
CA SER A 127 7.21 -0.29 -8.36
C SER A 127 8.56 -0.76 -7.81
N VAL A 128 8.55 -1.85 -7.05
CA VAL A 128 9.70 -2.35 -6.29
C VAL A 128 10.25 -3.59 -6.97
N ARG A 129 11.51 -3.52 -7.41
CA ARG A 129 12.22 -4.66 -7.98
C ARG A 129 12.68 -5.63 -6.89
N VAL A 130 12.72 -6.91 -7.21
CA VAL A 130 13.54 -7.92 -6.52
C VAL A 130 14.83 -8.17 -7.32
N ALA A 131 15.78 -8.90 -6.75
CA ALA A 131 17.09 -9.11 -7.38
C ALA A 131 16.99 -9.71 -8.80
N GLN A 132 16.00 -10.58 -9.02
CA GLN A 132 15.78 -11.31 -10.26
C GLN A 132 14.90 -10.56 -11.27
N THR A 133 14.20 -9.48 -10.88
CA THR A 133 13.24 -8.78 -11.75
C THR A 133 13.91 -8.31 -13.02
N ALA A 134 13.43 -8.79 -14.17
CA ALA A 134 13.96 -8.40 -15.47
C ALA A 134 13.63 -6.92 -15.78
N PRO A 135 14.51 -6.20 -16.49
CA PRO A 135 14.22 -4.82 -16.92
C PRO A 135 12.91 -4.70 -17.71
N ALA A 136 12.67 -5.62 -18.65
CA ALA A 136 11.46 -5.64 -19.48
C ALA A 136 10.16 -5.81 -18.66
N THR A 137 10.23 -6.51 -17.53
CA THR A 137 9.11 -6.65 -16.57
C THR A 137 8.75 -5.30 -15.96
N VAL A 138 9.77 -4.52 -15.56
CA VAL A 138 9.57 -3.17 -15.03
C VAL A 138 8.98 -2.27 -16.11
N ASP A 139 9.56 -2.25 -17.31
CA ASP A 139 9.11 -1.39 -18.40
C ASP A 139 7.65 -1.65 -18.79
N THR A 140 7.28 -2.92 -18.88
CA THR A 140 5.91 -3.35 -19.19
C THR A 140 4.94 -2.97 -18.06
N ALA A 141 5.32 -3.21 -16.80
CA ALA A 141 4.50 -2.80 -15.65
C ALA A 141 4.30 -1.27 -15.62
N LEU A 142 5.35 -0.50 -15.88
CA LEU A 142 5.28 0.95 -15.95
C LEU A 142 4.40 1.43 -17.11
N ALA A 143 4.43 0.76 -18.27
CA ALA A 143 3.54 1.08 -19.38
C ALA A 143 2.07 0.86 -19.03
N LEU A 144 1.74 -0.27 -18.39
CA LEU A 144 0.38 -0.56 -17.91
C LEU A 144 -0.09 0.45 -16.85
N LEU A 145 0.77 0.79 -15.89
CA LEU A 145 0.46 1.78 -14.85
C LEU A 145 0.22 3.17 -15.44
N ARG A 146 1.07 3.60 -16.39
CA ARG A 146 0.91 4.88 -17.09
C ARG A 146 -0.38 4.93 -17.90
N ALA A 147 -0.70 3.86 -18.63
CA ALA A 147 -1.98 3.75 -19.35
C ALA A 147 -3.17 3.87 -18.40
N ALA A 148 -3.06 3.32 -17.19
CA ALA A 148 -4.06 3.45 -16.13
C ALA A 148 -4.04 4.78 -15.36
N GLY A 149 -3.16 5.71 -15.72
CA GLY A 149 -3.06 7.04 -15.10
C GLY A 149 -2.37 7.07 -13.74
N TRP A 150 -1.58 6.04 -13.41
CA TRP A 150 -0.66 6.06 -12.28
C TRP A 150 0.75 6.40 -12.74
N ASP A 151 1.38 7.30 -11.99
CA ASP A 151 2.82 7.47 -12.02
C ASP A 151 3.49 6.51 -11.03
N SER A 152 4.70 6.06 -11.33
CA SER A 152 5.41 5.11 -10.48
C SER A 152 6.81 5.58 -10.15
N ILE A 153 7.20 5.39 -8.89
CA ILE A 153 8.58 5.48 -8.43
C ILE A 153 9.17 4.06 -8.55
N VAL A 154 10.25 3.93 -9.32
CA VAL A 154 10.98 2.65 -9.42
C VAL A 154 11.94 2.54 -8.25
N VAL A 155 11.71 1.56 -7.38
CA VAL A 155 12.58 1.25 -6.26
C VAL A 155 13.47 0.06 -6.67
N PRO A 156 14.81 0.22 -6.70
CA PRO A 156 15.71 -0.77 -7.29
C PRO A 156 15.82 -2.07 -6.50
N ARG A 157 15.39 -2.08 -5.24
CA ARG A 157 15.38 -3.25 -4.36
C ARG A 157 14.35 -3.06 -3.24
N PRO A 158 13.88 -4.12 -2.57
CA PRO A 158 12.96 -3.98 -1.46
C PRO A 158 13.60 -3.19 -0.32
N VAL A 159 12.85 -2.22 0.22
CA VAL A 159 13.26 -1.41 1.36
C VAL A 159 12.28 -1.68 2.50
N PRO A 160 12.75 -2.17 3.67
CA PRO A 160 11.89 -2.35 4.83
C PRO A 160 11.17 -1.05 5.18
N GLY A 161 9.83 -1.14 5.23
CA GLY A 161 8.96 -0.01 5.50
C GLY A 161 8.69 0.92 4.31
N ALA A 162 9.02 0.53 3.08
CA ALA A 162 8.82 1.28 1.82
C ALA A 162 9.44 2.69 1.79
N VAL A 163 9.59 3.31 0.62
CA VAL A 163 10.24 4.64 0.53
C VAL A 163 9.28 5.71 1.03
N VAL A 164 8.06 5.75 0.49
CA VAL A 164 7.05 6.78 0.82
C VAL A 164 6.62 6.70 2.28
N ASN A 165 6.43 5.50 2.83
CA ASN A 165 6.09 5.32 4.24
C ASN A 165 7.21 5.80 5.18
N ARG A 166 8.49 5.57 4.83
CA ARG A 166 9.62 6.13 5.60
C ARG A 166 9.65 7.66 5.55
N LEU A 167 9.41 8.26 4.38
CA LEU A 167 9.32 9.71 4.25
C LEU A 167 8.17 10.28 5.09
N GLN A 168 7.00 9.65 5.04
CA GLN A 168 5.85 10.03 5.85
C GLN A 168 6.18 9.98 7.36
N HIS A 169 6.83 8.91 7.81
CA HIS A 169 7.24 8.79 9.21
C HIS A 169 8.28 9.84 9.62
N ALA A 170 9.24 10.16 8.75
CA ALA A 170 10.22 11.22 9.02
C ALA A 170 9.56 12.59 9.19
N ILE A 171 8.63 12.95 8.29
CA ILE A 171 7.88 14.21 8.36
C ILE A 171 7.02 14.27 9.62
N LEU A 172 6.31 13.19 9.95
CA LEU A 172 5.48 13.12 11.16
C LEU A 172 6.32 13.22 12.43
N HIS A 173 7.48 12.56 12.46
CA HIS A 173 8.40 12.62 13.58
C HIS A 173 8.88 14.06 13.81
N GLU A 174 9.28 14.76 12.76
CA GLU A 174 9.70 16.16 12.86
C GLU A 174 8.55 17.09 13.29
N ALA A 175 7.36 16.89 12.74
CA ALA A 175 6.18 17.65 13.16
C ALA A 175 5.88 17.48 14.65
N TYR A 176 5.98 16.26 15.19
CA TYR A 176 5.81 16.02 16.62
C TYR A 176 6.94 16.62 17.46
N HIS A 177 8.18 16.58 16.96
CA HIS A 177 9.32 17.21 17.61
C HIS A 177 9.13 18.72 17.77
N LEU A 178 8.75 19.41 16.69
CA LEU A 178 8.49 20.85 16.67
C LEU A 178 7.31 21.25 17.57
N MET A 179 6.22 20.47 17.56
CA MET A 179 5.10 20.70 18.48
C MET A 179 5.53 20.51 19.95
N GLY A 180 6.38 19.53 20.25
CA GLY A 180 6.92 19.31 21.59
C GLY A 180 7.81 20.46 22.09
N ARG A 181 8.42 21.22 21.18
CA ARG A 181 9.22 22.42 21.48
C ARG A 181 8.41 23.72 21.50
N GLY A 182 7.10 23.65 21.34
CA GLY A 182 6.23 24.84 21.34
C GLY A 182 6.33 25.68 20.06
N ALA A 183 6.96 25.18 18.99
CA ALA A 183 7.05 25.87 17.70
C ALA A 183 5.72 25.92 16.93
N GLY A 184 4.64 25.33 17.48
CA GLY A 184 3.30 25.39 16.94
C GLY A 184 2.23 25.14 17.99
N GLU A 185 1.17 25.94 17.95
CA GLU A 185 -0.02 25.79 18.80
C GLU A 185 -1.12 25.00 18.04
N ARG A 186 -1.72 24.00 18.69
CA ARG A 186 -2.83 23.25 18.12
C ARG A 186 -4.15 24.02 18.26
N ARG A 187 -4.45 24.93 17.32
CA ARG A 187 -5.75 25.64 17.28
C ARG A 187 -6.82 24.82 16.57
N GLY A 188 -7.96 24.58 17.25
CA GLY A 188 -9.26 24.35 16.58
C GLY A 188 -9.56 22.98 15.93
N HIS A 189 -9.06 21.85 16.44
CA HIS A 189 -9.55 20.54 15.99
C HIS A 189 -9.60 19.51 17.12
N ARG A 190 -10.74 19.25 17.76
CA ARG A 190 -10.91 18.02 18.55
C ARG A 190 -10.96 16.85 17.56
N PRO A 191 -10.12 15.80 17.71
CA PRO A 191 -10.18 14.67 16.80
C PRO A 191 -11.52 13.94 17.03
N GLY A 192 -12.49 14.19 16.16
CA GLY A 192 -13.56 13.22 15.92
C GLY A 192 -12.92 12.05 15.19
N GLY A 193 -12.88 10.88 15.82
CA GLY A 193 -12.10 9.71 15.39
C GLY A 193 -12.12 9.44 13.88
N ALA A 194 -11.00 9.76 13.22
CA ALA A 194 -10.66 9.32 11.86
C ALA A 194 -9.17 9.57 11.51
N LEU A 195 -8.33 9.86 12.50
CA LEU A 195 -6.87 9.63 12.43
C LEU A 195 -6.54 8.50 13.40
N ALA A 196 -7.28 7.40 13.29
CA ALA A 196 -6.67 6.10 13.48
C ALA A 196 -5.81 5.84 12.24
N ALA A 197 -4.72 6.60 12.12
CA ALA A 197 -3.51 6.03 11.53
C ALA A 197 -3.32 4.68 12.23
N GLY A 198 -3.12 3.62 11.46
CA GLY A 198 -2.95 2.27 11.98
C GLY A 198 -2.19 2.31 13.29
N ALA A 199 -2.90 1.98 14.38
CA ALA A 199 -2.25 1.82 15.66
C ALA A 199 -1.08 0.84 15.43
N PRO A 200 0.07 1.09 16.06
CA PRO A 200 1.30 0.37 15.77
C PRO A 200 1.05 -1.14 15.90
N HIS A 201 1.31 -1.91 14.84
CA HIS A 201 1.74 -3.30 15.03
C HIS A 201 3.16 -3.30 15.57
N VAL A 202 3.32 -2.75 16.78
CA VAL A 202 4.38 -3.15 17.68
C VAL A 202 3.81 -4.38 18.37
N HIS A 203 4.50 -5.52 18.24
CA HIS A 203 4.24 -6.68 19.09
C HIS A 203 4.17 -6.19 20.55
N ARG A 204 2.95 -6.07 21.09
CA ARG A 204 2.76 -6.00 22.54
C ARG A 204 3.26 -7.33 23.07
N ARG A 205 4.38 -7.33 23.80
CA ARG A 205 4.66 -8.41 24.74
C ARG A 205 3.42 -8.54 25.64
N ALA A 206 2.82 -9.71 25.63
CA ALA A 206 1.84 -10.08 26.65
C ALA A 206 2.50 -9.95 28.03
N PRO A 207 1.75 -9.58 29.09
CA PRO A 207 2.27 -9.67 30.44
C PRO A 207 2.71 -11.11 30.69
N GLU A 208 3.94 -11.27 31.15
CA GLU A 208 4.53 -12.55 31.54
C GLU A 208 3.66 -13.14 32.66
N THR A 209 2.85 -14.15 32.34
CA THR A 209 2.43 -15.12 33.34
C THR A 209 3.57 -16.11 33.50
N GLU A 210 4.07 -16.17 34.72
CA GLU A 210 5.15 -17.00 35.21
C GLU A 210 4.92 -18.47 34.83
N GLY A 211 5.86 -19.07 34.09
CA GLY A 211 5.91 -20.51 33.86
C GLY A 211 5.81 -20.98 32.40
N SER A 212 6.86 -20.79 31.61
CA SER A 212 7.51 -21.93 30.90
C SER A 212 8.75 -21.44 30.15
N ARG A 213 9.90 -22.05 30.45
CA ARG A 213 11.16 -21.81 29.73
C ARG A 213 11.13 -22.62 28.43
N ARG A 214 11.00 -21.96 27.27
CA ARG A 214 11.51 -22.47 26.00
C ARG A 214 12.25 -21.35 25.26
N SER A 215 13.50 -21.65 24.94
CA SER A 215 14.48 -20.77 24.31
C SER A 215 14.08 -20.40 22.88
N HIS A 216 13.67 -19.16 22.64
CA HIS A 216 13.68 -18.56 21.30
C HIS A 216 14.76 -17.49 21.23
N ARG A 217 15.76 -17.74 20.39
CA ARG A 217 16.83 -16.80 20.01
C ARG A 217 16.21 -15.72 19.11
N PRO A 218 16.35 -14.42 19.42
CA PRO A 218 15.84 -13.37 18.55
C PRO A 218 16.67 -13.20 17.27
N TYR A 219 15.98 -12.85 16.19
CA TYR A 219 16.53 -12.50 14.87
C TYR A 219 17.58 -11.37 14.97
N PRO A 220 18.77 -11.51 14.34
CA PRO A 220 19.81 -10.49 14.36
C PRO A 220 19.50 -9.41 13.32
N GLY A 221 18.69 -8.42 13.71
CA GLY A 221 18.40 -7.25 12.87
C GLY A 221 17.80 -6.04 13.61
N ALA A 222 17.41 -6.21 14.88
CA ALA A 222 16.73 -5.17 15.67
C ALA A 222 17.67 -4.17 16.37
N ALA A 223 18.92 -4.04 15.92
CA ALA A 223 19.96 -3.29 16.63
C ALA A 223 20.60 -2.18 15.77
N GLN A 224 19.80 -1.36 15.07
CA GLN A 224 20.32 -0.16 14.39
C GLN A 224 19.18 0.85 14.14
N HIS A 225 18.64 1.40 15.22
CA HIS A 225 18.08 2.76 15.30
C HIS A 225 17.60 2.95 16.75
N ARG A 226 18.48 3.47 17.63
CA ARG A 226 18.04 4.01 18.92
C ARG A 226 17.35 5.35 18.66
N ALA A 227 16.07 5.31 18.29
CA ALA A 227 15.19 6.47 18.48
C ALA A 227 15.03 6.65 20.00
N GLY A 228 15.42 7.81 20.52
CA GLY A 228 15.20 8.16 21.93
C GLY A 228 13.71 8.08 22.30
N PRO A 229 13.39 7.93 23.60
CA PRO A 229 12.00 7.82 24.04
C PRO A 229 11.21 9.07 23.63
N LEU A 230 10.03 8.88 23.02
CA LEU A 230 9.10 9.97 22.72
C LEU A 230 8.69 10.68 24.03
N PRO A 231 8.59 12.02 24.04
CA PRO A 231 8.12 12.75 25.22
C PRO A 231 6.67 12.38 25.55
N ARG A 232 6.39 12.11 26.84
CA ARG A 232 5.06 11.78 27.34
C ARG A 232 4.15 13.02 27.25
N CYS A 233 3.21 13.02 26.32
CA CYS A 233 2.17 14.05 26.26
C CYS A 233 1.16 13.82 27.40
N ARG A 234 1.11 14.74 28.37
CA ARG A 234 0.19 14.71 29.52
C ARG A 234 -1.22 15.07 29.03
N THR A 235 -2.09 14.10 28.79
CA THR A 235 -3.51 14.38 28.54
C THR A 235 -4.18 14.75 29.87
N GLN A 236 -4.58 16.02 30.03
CA GLN A 236 -5.47 16.42 31.12
C GLN A 236 -6.81 15.69 30.99
N ARG A 237 -7.21 14.97 32.04
CA ARG A 237 -8.56 14.41 32.18
C ARG A 237 -9.52 15.56 32.52
N GLY A 238 -10.42 15.89 31.61
CA GLY A 238 -11.60 16.73 31.88
C GLY A 238 -12.85 15.87 31.72
N GLY A 239 -13.60 15.69 32.81
CA GLY A 239 -14.87 14.96 32.83
C GLY A 239 -16.09 15.87 32.60
N SER A 240 -17.11 15.29 31.98
CA SER A 240 -18.56 15.56 31.96
C SER A 240 -19.06 15.24 30.54
N GLY A 241 -20.03 14.33 30.38
CA GLY A 241 -21.46 14.58 30.57
C GLY A 241 -22.14 14.51 29.19
N ASP A 242 -23.20 13.74 29.08
CA ASP A 242 -23.69 13.03 27.88
C ASP A 242 -24.57 13.85 26.90
N ALA A 243 -24.92 13.20 25.79
CA ALA A 243 -26.17 13.28 25.02
C ALA A 243 -26.17 13.98 23.64
N GLY A 244 -26.38 13.15 22.59
CA GLY A 244 -27.40 13.40 21.57
C GLY A 244 -27.15 14.49 20.52
N ALA A 245 -26.15 14.33 19.65
CA ALA A 245 -26.11 15.05 18.38
C ALA A 245 -25.75 14.10 17.23
N ARG A 246 -26.64 13.97 16.24
CA ARG A 246 -26.32 13.36 14.94
C ARG A 246 -25.12 14.09 14.35
N ARG A 247 -23.93 13.48 14.47
CA ARG A 247 -22.68 14.06 13.98
C ARG A 247 -22.69 14.09 12.45
N ASP A 248 -22.64 15.28 11.87
CA ASP A 248 -22.24 15.43 10.48
C ASP A 248 -20.79 14.94 10.34
N ARG A 249 -20.62 13.77 9.70
CA ARG A 249 -19.33 13.10 9.50
C ARG A 249 -18.35 13.92 8.64
N ARG A 250 -18.76 15.07 8.09
CA ARG A 250 -17.91 15.96 7.28
C ARG A 250 -17.07 16.93 8.12
N ALA A 251 -17.51 17.30 9.32
CA ALA A 251 -16.88 18.36 10.12
C ALA A 251 -15.49 18.00 10.70
N GLY A 252 -15.11 16.71 10.68
CA GLY A 252 -13.82 16.21 11.20
C GLY A 252 -12.75 15.89 10.15
N ARG A 253 -13.06 15.93 8.85
CA ARG A 253 -12.13 15.45 7.81
C ARG A 253 -11.07 16.50 7.46
N PRO A 254 -9.80 16.11 7.21
CA PRO A 254 -8.79 16.96 6.56
C PRO A 254 -9.37 17.68 5.33
N ARG A 255 -8.97 18.95 5.10
CA ARG A 255 -9.51 19.82 4.03
C ARG A 255 -9.51 19.14 2.66
N LEU A 256 -8.46 18.37 2.34
CA LEU A 256 -8.35 17.58 1.10
C LEU A 256 -9.50 16.57 0.98
N LEU A 257 -9.79 15.82 2.04
CA LEU A 257 -10.86 14.81 2.11
C LEU A 257 -12.28 15.41 2.10
N ARG A 258 -12.42 16.75 2.09
CA ARG A 258 -13.70 17.46 1.88
C ARG A 258 -13.92 17.93 0.44
N LEU A 259 -12.88 17.97 -0.39
CA LEU A 259 -12.99 18.39 -1.80
C LEU A 259 -13.76 17.34 -2.62
N GLY A 260 -14.33 17.71 -3.76
CA GLY A 260 -14.82 16.75 -4.74
C GLY A 260 -13.67 15.91 -5.31
N ARG A 261 -13.94 14.66 -5.74
CA ARG A 261 -12.91 13.72 -6.26
C ARG A 261 -12.01 14.34 -7.34
N ALA A 262 -12.59 15.06 -8.29
CA ALA A 262 -11.83 15.73 -9.36
C ALA A 262 -10.84 16.78 -8.81
N ARG A 263 -11.29 17.61 -7.86
CA ARG A 263 -10.45 18.64 -7.24
C ARG A 263 -9.36 18.06 -6.34
N ARG A 264 -9.64 16.96 -5.63
CA ARG A 264 -8.59 16.20 -4.91
C ARG A 264 -7.50 15.71 -5.84
N ARG A 265 -7.88 15.06 -6.95
CA ARG A 265 -6.92 14.56 -7.95
C ARG A 265 -6.06 15.67 -8.53
N ALA A 266 -6.65 16.82 -8.86
CA ALA A 266 -5.90 17.98 -9.36
C ALA A 266 -4.86 18.49 -8.34
N GLU A 267 -5.23 18.60 -7.05
CA GLU A 267 -4.32 19.00 -5.98
C GLU A 267 -3.19 17.97 -5.77
N ILE A 268 -3.51 16.68 -5.80
CA ILE A 268 -2.52 15.60 -5.67
C ILE A 268 -1.57 15.58 -6.88
N ALA A 269 -2.09 15.72 -8.10
CA ALA A 269 -1.28 15.80 -9.31
C ALA A 269 -0.34 17.01 -9.28
N ALA A 270 -0.82 18.17 -8.82
CA ALA A 270 0.00 19.37 -8.64
C ALA A 270 1.11 19.15 -7.59
N ALA A 271 0.80 18.48 -6.48
CA ALA A 271 1.77 18.12 -5.45
C ALA A 271 2.82 17.13 -5.98
N ALA A 272 2.40 16.08 -6.70
CA ALA A 272 3.29 15.12 -7.33
C ALA A 272 4.23 15.78 -8.36
N ALA A 273 3.72 16.71 -9.18
CA ALA A 273 4.53 17.48 -10.13
C ALA A 273 5.57 18.38 -9.43
N ARG A 274 5.23 18.95 -8.26
CA ARG A 274 6.20 19.70 -7.43
C ARG A 274 7.28 18.79 -6.86
N LEU A 275 6.89 17.62 -6.35
CA LEU A 275 7.85 16.64 -5.82
C LEU A 275 8.81 16.14 -6.91
N ARG A 276 8.33 15.86 -8.12
CA ARG A 276 9.19 15.50 -9.26
C ARG A 276 10.22 16.57 -9.58
N ARG A 277 9.83 17.84 -9.60
CA ARG A 277 10.76 18.97 -9.81
C ARG A 277 11.81 19.04 -8.70
N LEU A 278 11.41 18.81 -7.45
CA LEU A 278 12.32 18.82 -6.31
C LEU A 278 13.34 17.67 -6.41
N ILE A 279 12.89 16.46 -6.75
CA ILE A 279 13.76 15.29 -6.94
C ILE A 279 14.72 15.53 -8.10
N ALA A 280 14.25 16.08 -9.22
CA ALA A 280 15.12 16.40 -10.35
C ALA A 280 16.24 17.41 -10.00
N HIS A 281 16.00 18.34 -9.06
CA HIS A 281 17.05 19.25 -8.56
C HIS A 281 18.06 18.55 -7.62
N LEU A 282 17.73 17.38 -7.09
CA LEU A 282 18.62 16.60 -6.21
C LEU A 282 19.48 15.59 -6.99
N ASP A 283 19.08 15.26 -8.22
CA ASP A 283 19.81 14.35 -9.13
C ASP A 283 20.78 15.09 -10.07
N GLU A 284 20.83 16.43 -10.03
CA GLU A 284 21.89 17.20 -10.70
C GLU A 284 23.23 16.95 -9.96
N PRO A 285 24.28 16.45 -10.64
CA PRO A 285 25.58 16.29 -10.01
C PRO A 285 26.11 17.67 -9.60
N ALA A 286 26.56 17.77 -8.35
CA ALA A 286 27.22 18.96 -7.80
C ALA A 286 28.53 19.28 -8.54
#